data_AF-A0A1E5VQ18-F1
#
_entry.id   AF-A0A1E5VQ18-F1
#
_cell.length_a   1.000
_cell.length_b   1.000
_cell.length_c   1.000
_cell.angle_alpha   90.00
_cell.angle_beta   90.00
_cell.angle_gamma   90.00
#
_symmetry.space_group_name_H-M   'P 1'
#
loop_
_entity.id
_entity.type
_entity.pdbx_description
1 polymer ?
#
loop_
_entity_poly.entity_id
_entity_poly.type
_entity_poly.pdbx_seq_one_letter_code
_entity_poly.pdbx_strand_id
1 'polypeptide(L)'
;MLQLYDYSEPLLHNLIAFEQTYPFTTGNVTAYAIFMDCLVASPEDMRLMQHSSVLVNHMNGVRDPHVSGFFNRLCHGVHIAGDRNYLAGVIADVNSLDFFN
;
A
#
# COMPACT_ATOMS: atom_id res chain seq x y z
N MET A 1 -8.97 -7.03 -7.88
CA MET A 1 -9.07 -5.66 -8.39
C MET A 1 -9.38 -4.73 -7.24
N LEU A 2 -8.47 -3.80 -6.92
CA LEU A 2 -8.63 -2.79 -5.88
C LEU A 2 -9.30 -1.54 -6.47
N GLN A 3 -10.29 -0.98 -5.77
CA GLN A 3 -10.97 0.25 -6.17
C GLN A 3 -10.70 1.33 -5.12
N LEU A 4 -10.11 2.44 -5.53
CA LEU A 4 -9.83 3.58 -4.66
C LEU A 4 -10.87 4.67 -4.86
N TYR A 5 -11.46 5.14 -3.78
CA TYR A 5 -12.41 6.25 -3.74
C TYR A 5 -11.93 7.31 -2.75
N ASP A 6 -12.54 8.49 -2.76
CA ASP A 6 -12.12 9.62 -1.90
C ASP A 6 -12.14 9.26 -0.40
N TYR A 7 -12.99 8.31 0.00
CA TYR A 7 -13.06 7.81 1.37
C TYR A 7 -12.02 6.72 1.69
N SER A 8 -11.32 6.17 0.71
CA SER A 8 -10.36 5.08 0.90
C SER A 8 -9.15 5.52 1.72
N GLU A 9 -8.64 6.74 1.51
CA GLU A 9 -7.51 7.28 2.27
C GLU A 9 -7.82 7.34 3.78
N PRO A 10 -8.85 8.07 4.24
CA PRO A 10 -9.15 8.13 5.68
C PRO A 10 -9.59 6.78 6.26
N LEU A 11 -10.27 5.92 5.48
CA LEU A 11 -10.67 4.59 5.94
C LEU A 11 -9.45 3.71 6.24
N LEU A 12 -8.53 3.59 5.29
CA LEU A 12 -7.33 2.76 5.45
C LEU A 12 -6.43 3.30 6.56
N HIS A 13 -6.30 4.62 6.68
CA HIS A 13 -5.52 5.24 7.75
C HIS A 13 -6.08 4.88 9.14
N ASN A 14 -7.40 4.93 9.32
CA ASN A 14 -8.05 4.56 10.57
C ASN A 14 -7.90 3.07 10.90
N LEU A 15 -7.96 2.20 9.89
CA LEU A 15 -7.76 0.76 10.07
C LEU A 15 -6.31 0.43 10.45
N ILE A 16 -5.33 1.07 9.82
CA ILE A 16 -3.92 0.94 10.19
C ILE A 16 -3.71 1.44 11.62
N ALA A 17 -4.22 2.61 11.97
CA ALA A 17 -4.13 3.13 13.33
C ALA A 17 -4.75 2.16 14.36
N PHE A 18 -5.90 1.54 14.02
CA PHE A 18 -6.51 0.51 14.85
C PHE A 18 -5.59 -0.71 15.00
N GLU A 19 -5.05 -1.27 13.92
CA GLU A 19 -4.13 -2.42 14.00
C GLU A 19 -2.88 -2.09 14.83
N GLN A 20 -2.34 -0.89 14.71
CA GLN A 20 -1.15 -0.42 15.45
C GLN A 20 -1.45 -0.17 16.94
N THR A 21 -2.67 0.26 17.28
CA THR A 21 -3.05 0.59 18.66
C THR A 21 -3.37 -0.67 19.49
N TYR A 22 -3.79 -1.76 18.85
CA TYR A 22 -4.23 -2.97 19.54
C TYR A 22 -3.26 -4.14 19.33
N PRO A 23 -2.40 -4.46 20.31
CA PRO A 23 -1.34 -5.46 20.17
C PRO A 23 -1.80 -6.90 19.97
N PHE A 24 -3.09 -7.21 19.92
CA PHE A 24 -3.62 -8.54 19.61
C PHE A 24 -4.34 -8.59 18.27
N THR A 25 -4.46 -7.45 17.58
CA THR A 25 -5.00 -7.38 16.24
C THR A 25 -3.95 -7.86 15.23
N THR A 26 -4.41 -8.57 14.22
CA THR A 26 -3.56 -9.01 13.11
C THR A 26 -3.33 -7.82 12.19
N GLY A 27 -2.08 -7.52 11.83
CA GLY A 27 -1.72 -6.36 11.01
C GLY A 27 -1.96 -6.56 9.51
N ASN A 28 -3.15 -7.04 9.12
CA ASN A 28 -3.42 -7.47 7.76
C ASN A 28 -3.55 -6.29 6.78
N VAL A 29 -4.24 -5.23 7.20
CA VAL A 29 -4.39 -4.00 6.41
C VAL A 29 -3.06 -3.28 6.34
N THR A 30 -2.33 -3.21 7.44
CA THR A 30 -0.98 -2.66 7.52
C THR A 30 -0.02 -3.39 6.58
N ALA A 31 0.02 -4.73 6.64
CA ALA A 31 0.83 -5.57 5.76
C ALA A 31 0.52 -5.33 4.29
N TYR A 32 -0.77 -5.25 3.94
CA TYR A 32 -1.20 -4.98 2.57
C TYR A 32 -0.82 -3.57 2.11
N ALA A 33 -1.00 -2.56 2.95
CA ALA A 33 -0.63 -1.18 2.62
C ALA A 33 0.87 -1.06 2.35
N ILE A 34 1.71 -1.68 3.19
CA ILE A 34 3.17 -1.71 3.01
C ILE A 34 3.54 -2.44 1.72
N PHE A 35 2.91 -3.59 1.45
CA PHE A 35 3.14 -4.32 0.20
C PHE A 35 2.78 -3.48 -1.04
N MET A 36 1.66 -2.77 -0.99
CA MET A 36 1.25 -1.88 -2.07
C MET A 36 2.17 -0.65 -2.20
N ASP A 37 2.76 -0.16 -1.10
CA ASP A 37 3.79 0.89 -1.16
C ASP A 37 5.06 0.40 -1.88
N CYS A 38 5.50 -0.83 -1.61
CA CYS A 38 6.63 -1.44 -2.33
C CYS A 38 6.32 -1.65 -3.82
N LEU A 39 5.10 -2.09 -4.16
CA LEU A 39 4.70 -2.30 -5.55
C LEU A 39 4.48 -1.01 -6.33
N VAL A 40 4.14 0.09 -5.66
CA VAL A 40 3.73 1.35 -6.28
C VAL A 40 4.73 2.44 -5.91
N ALA A 41 6.02 2.12 -6.03
CA ALA A 41 7.10 3.04 -5.71
C ALA A 41 7.21 4.18 -6.73
N SER A 42 6.75 3.97 -7.97
CA SER A 42 6.83 4.96 -9.05
C SER A 42 5.48 5.20 -9.77
N PRO A 43 5.35 6.34 -10.48
CA PRO A 43 4.23 6.56 -11.40
C PRO A 43 4.15 5.53 -12.53
N GLU A 44 5.27 4.93 -12.95
CA GLU A 44 5.33 3.84 -13.92
C GLU A 44 4.65 2.58 -13.40
N ASP A 45 4.93 2.18 -12.16
CA ASP A 45 4.31 1.01 -11.53
C ASP A 45 2.80 1.19 -11.40
N MET A 46 2.38 2.39 -11.03
CA MET A 46 0.97 2.73 -10.99
C MET A 46 0.29 2.57 -12.34
N ARG A 47 0.93 3.04 -13.42
CA ARG A 47 0.42 2.89 -14.78
C ARG A 47 0.32 1.42 -15.18
N LEU A 48 1.31 0.59 -14.81
CA LEU A 48 1.28 -0.86 -15.02
C LEU A 48 0.14 -1.52 -14.26
N MET A 49 -0.11 -1.15 -13.01
CA MET A 49 -1.21 -1.69 -12.20
C MET A 49 -2.59 -1.28 -12.72
N GLN A 50 -2.72 -0.06 -13.25
CA GLN A 50 -3.95 0.39 -13.90
C GLN A 50 -4.16 -0.32 -15.24
N HIS A 51 -3.10 -0.48 -16.04
CA HIS A 51 -3.16 -1.17 -17.33
C HIS A 51 -3.51 -2.66 -17.17
N SER A 52 -2.95 -3.31 -16.16
CA SER A 52 -3.26 -4.70 -15.80
C SER A 52 -4.60 -4.87 -15.08
N SER A 53 -5.38 -3.80 -14.89
CA SER A 53 -6.69 -3.79 -14.21
C SER A 53 -6.63 -4.30 -12.76
N VAL A 54 -5.45 -4.25 -12.13
CA VAL A 54 -5.27 -4.63 -10.73
C VAL A 54 -5.77 -3.53 -9.80
N LEU A 55 -5.61 -2.26 -10.19
CA LEU A 55 -6.02 -1.08 -9.44
C LEU A 55 -6.83 -0.12 -10.32
N VAL A 56 -8.01 0.27 -9.85
CA VAL A 56 -8.86 1.28 -10.47
C VAL A 56 -9.01 2.45 -9.51
N ASN A 57 -8.76 3.66 -9.99
CA ASN A 57 -8.84 4.85 -9.16
C ASN A 57 -10.04 5.73 -9.56
N HIS A 58 -10.93 5.95 -8.60
CA HIS A 58 -12.14 6.77 -8.70
C HIS A 58 -12.08 8.02 -7.82
N MET A 59 -10.92 8.35 -7.24
CA MET A 59 -10.76 9.55 -6.41
C MET A 59 -10.90 10.84 -7.24
N ASN A 60 -11.67 11.80 -6.76
CA ASN A 60 -11.82 13.13 -7.36
C ASN A 60 -10.62 13.99 -6.96
N GLY A 61 -9.68 14.14 -7.90
CA GLY A 61 -8.37 14.79 -7.68
C GLY A 61 -7.25 14.16 -8.52
N VAL A 62 -7.53 13.01 -9.14
CA VAL A 62 -6.62 12.17 -9.93
C VAL A 62 -6.40 12.73 -11.35
N ARG A 63 -6.21 14.04 -11.45
CA ARG A 63 -5.41 14.59 -12.56
C ARG A 63 -3.97 14.83 -12.13
N ASP A 64 -3.62 14.43 -10.91
CA ASP A 64 -2.32 14.66 -10.33
C ASP A 64 -1.50 13.35 -10.29
N PRO A 65 -0.21 13.34 -10.73
CA PRO A 65 0.74 12.24 -10.53
C PRO A 65 0.90 11.70 -9.09
N HIS A 66 0.20 12.24 -8.09
CA HIS A 66 0.33 11.93 -6.67
C HIS A 66 -0.40 10.68 -6.14
N VAL A 67 -1.04 9.89 -7.01
CA VAL A 67 -1.62 8.60 -6.59
C VAL A 67 -0.50 7.60 -6.27
N SER A 68 0.69 7.71 -6.87
CA SER A 68 1.89 6.97 -6.43
C SER A 68 2.23 7.22 -4.96
N GLY A 69 1.95 8.41 -4.45
CA GLY A 69 2.12 8.74 -3.04
C GLY A 69 1.00 8.26 -2.12
N PHE A 70 -0.07 7.63 -2.62
CA PHE A 70 -1.21 7.22 -1.78
C PHE A 70 -0.78 6.19 -0.72
N PHE A 71 -0.15 5.10 -1.15
CA PHE A 71 0.32 4.06 -0.23
C PHE A 71 1.49 4.55 0.62
N ASN A 72 2.35 5.40 0.07
CA ASN A 72 3.43 6.02 0.81
C ASN A 72 2.91 6.88 1.97
N ARG A 73 1.86 7.68 1.74
CA ARG A 73 1.19 8.46 2.80
C ARG A 73 0.52 7.58 3.84
N LEU A 74 -0.09 6.47 3.43
CA LEU A 74 -0.70 5.50 4.37
C LEU A 74 0.35 4.81 5.24
N CYS A 75 1.54 4.54 4.70
CA CYS A 75 2.61 3.83 5.40
C CYS A 75 3.52 4.77 6.21
N HIS A 76 3.36 6.09 6.09
CA HIS A 76 4.19 7.06 6.80
C HIS A 76 4.00 6.93 8.32
N GLY A 77 5.05 6.51 9.02
CA GLY A 77 5.04 6.33 10.48
C GLY A 77 4.41 5.02 10.98
N VAL A 78 4.17 4.04 10.09
CA VAL A 78 3.60 2.74 10.45
C VAL A 78 4.70 1.79 10.93
N HIS A 79 4.50 1.12 12.08
CA HIS A 79 5.46 0.14 12.58
C HIS A 79 5.21 -1.24 11.95
N ILE A 80 6.25 -1.79 11.32
CA ILE A 80 6.21 -3.15 10.78
C ILE A 80 6.42 -4.14 11.92
N ALA A 81 5.34 -4.82 12.34
CA ALA A 81 5.48 -6.00 13.17
C ALA A 81 5.97 -7.16 12.29
N GLY A 82 7.28 -7.39 12.27
CA GLY A 82 7.94 -8.42 11.44
C GLY A 82 7.31 -9.82 11.57
N ASP A 83 6.68 -10.10 12.71
CA ASP A 83 6.16 -11.43 13.06
C ASP A 83 4.68 -11.63 12.63
N ARG A 84 3.99 -10.57 12.19
CA ARG A 84 2.55 -10.59 11.84
C ARG A 84 2.24 -10.17 10.42
N ASN A 85 3.27 -9.98 9.61
CA ASN A 85 3.13 -9.62 8.21
C ASN A 85 3.12 -10.89 7.34
N TYR A 86 1.92 -11.36 6.95
CA TYR A 86 1.76 -12.53 6.10
C TYR A 86 2.33 -12.35 4.68
N LEU A 87 2.66 -11.11 4.29
CA LEU A 87 3.30 -10.77 3.01
C LEU A 87 4.80 -10.55 3.15
N ALA A 88 5.41 -10.76 4.33
CA ALA A 88 6.83 -10.48 4.56
C ALA A 88 7.74 -11.18 3.53
N GLY A 89 7.44 -12.44 3.18
CA GLY A 89 8.20 -13.17 2.16
C GLY A 89 8.05 -12.56 0.76
N VAL A 90 6.82 -12.20 0.37
CA VAL A 90 6.55 -11.60 -0.94
C VAL A 90 7.17 -10.20 -1.05
N ILE A 91 7.13 -9.41 0.03
CA ILE A 91 7.78 -8.10 0.10
C ILE A 91 9.30 -8.25 -0.05
N ALA A 92 9.90 -9.25 0.60
CA ALA A 92 11.33 -9.53 0.46
C ALA A 92 11.69 -9.92 -0.99
N ASP A 93 10.86 -10.75 -1.65
CA ASP A 93 11.08 -11.15 -3.04
C ASP A 93 10.97 -9.94 -3.99
N VAL A 94 9.95 -9.09 -3.84
CA VAL A 94 9.75 -7.87 -4.64
C VAL A 94 10.93 -6.91 -4.47
N ASN A 95 11.35 -6.64 -3.23
CA ASN A 95 12.47 -5.74 -2.96
C ASN A 95 13.85 -6.33 -3.33
N SER A 96 13.98 -7.66 -3.43
CA SER A 96 15.22 -8.30 -3.86
C SER A 96 15.52 -8.12 -5.35
N LEU A 97 14.50 -7.80 -6.16
CA LEU A 97 14.64 -7.58 -7.61
C LEU A 97 15.22 -6.20 -7.95
N ASP A 98 15.14 -5.23 -7.04
CA ASP A 98 15.72 -3.89 -7.23
C ASP A 98 17.25 -3.84 -7.03
N PHE A 99 17.88 -4.90 -6.54
CA PHE A 99 19.34 -4.96 -6.36
C PHE A 99 20.12 -5.45 -7.59
N PHE A 100 19.44 -5.71 -8.72
CA PHE A 100 20.06 -6.17 -9.97
C PHE A 100 19.88 -5.21 -11.17
N ASN A 101 19.49 -3.95 -10.96
CA ASN A 101 19.54 -2.90 -11.99
C ASN A 101 20.44 -1.73 -11.57
#